data_AF-A0A0P1KU09-F1
#
_entry.id   AF-A0A0P1KU09-F1
#
_cell.length_a   1.000
_cell.length_b   1.000
_cell.length_c   1.000
_cell.angle_alpha   90.00
_cell.angle_beta   90.00
_cell.angle_gamma   90.00
#
_symmetry.space_group_name_H-M   'P 1'
#
loop_
_entity.id
_entity.type
_entity.pdbx_description
1 polymer ?
#
loop_
_entity_poly.entity_id
_entity_poly.type
_entity_poly.pdbx_seq_one_letter_code
_entity_poly.pdbx_strand_id
1 'polypeptide(L)'
;MSQPNGIATLLKAEKEAHEIVSKARQYRQEKLKQAKSDAATEINAYKQKKEQELKDFETKNAGGVGGLEKDAEGKVQVEIQEIQKIGKDKKKDVVKLLVDAVMTPVAEVHVNAA
;
A
#
# COMPACT_ATOMS: atom_id res chain seq x y z
N MET A 1 -4.35 -34.06 79.84
CA MET A 1 -4.80 -34.88 78.69
C MET A 1 -5.14 -33.99 77.47
N SER A 2 -4.24 -33.11 77.00
CA SER A 2 -4.56 -32.14 75.91
C SER A 2 -3.59 -32.16 74.71
N GLN A 3 -2.64 -33.11 74.67
CA GLN A 3 -1.59 -33.17 73.64
C GLN A 3 -2.07 -33.61 72.23
N PRO A 4 -2.99 -34.58 72.04
CA PRO A 4 -3.32 -35.06 70.68
C PRO A 4 -4.19 -34.09 69.86
N ASN A 5 -5.01 -33.25 70.50
CA ASN A 5 -5.93 -32.33 69.81
C ASN A 5 -5.22 -31.09 69.25
N GLY A 6 -4.13 -30.63 69.89
CA GLY A 6 -3.34 -29.49 69.40
C GLY A 6 -2.58 -29.82 68.11
N ILE A 7 -1.97 -31.01 68.04
CA ILE A 7 -1.22 -31.46 66.86
C ILE A 7 -2.15 -31.64 65.65
N ALA A 8 -3.33 -32.23 65.84
CA ALA A 8 -4.32 -32.37 64.76
C ALA A 8 -4.78 -31.02 64.19
N THR A 9 -4.90 -30.00 65.04
CA THR A 9 -5.29 -28.65 64.63
C THR A 9 -4.17 -27.98 63.83
N LEU A 10 -2.91 -28.13 64.26
CA LEU A 10 -1.74 -27.61 63.54
C LEU A 10 -1.56 -28.29 62.17
N LEU A 11 -1.72 -29.62 62.09
CA LEU A 11 -1.66 -30.36 60.83
C LEU A 11 -2.76 -29.93 59.84
N LYS A 12 -3.95 -29.58 60.36
CA LYS A 12 -5.04 -29.06 59.52
C LYS A 12 -4.70 -27.66 58.99
N ALA A 13 -4.16 -26.79 59.85
CA ALA A 13 -3.71 -25.46 59.44
C ALA A 13 -2.55 -25.53 58.41
N GLU A 14 -1.61 -26.47 58.56
CA GLU A 14 -0.56 -26.71 57.57
C GLU A 14 -1.12 -27.12 56.22
N LYS A 15 -2.09 -28.04 56.19
CA LYS A 15 -2.76 -28.44 54.93
C LYS A 15 -3.47 -27.27 54.26
N GLU A 16 -4.21 -26.47 55.02
CA GLU A 16 -4.92 -25.30 54.50
C GLU A 16 -3.92 -24.25 53.96
N ALA A 17 -2.83 -23.98 54.67
CA ALA A 17 -1.77 -23.10 54.20
C ALA A 17 -1.11 -23.63 52.91
N HIS A 18 -0.83 -24.93 52.85
CA HIS A 18 -0.28 -25.57 51.65
C HIS A 18 -1.23 -25.47 50.45
N GLU A 19 -2.52 -25.67 50.66
CA GLU A 19 -3.54 -25.49 49.62
C GLU A 19 -3.59 -24.06 49.10
N ILE A 20 -3.58 -23.06 49.99
CA ILE A 20 -3.61 -21.64 49.61
C ILE A 20 -2.40 -21.31 48.74
N VAL A 21 -1.19 -21.75 49.14
CA VAL A 21 0.03 -21.53 48.36
C VAL A 21 -0.02 -22.26 47.02
N SER A 22 -0.54 -23.50 46.98
CA SER A 22 -0.68 -24.27 45.75
C SER A 22 -1.63 -23.58 44.76
N LYS A 23 -2.81 -23.15 45.24
CA LYS A 23 -3.80 -22.40 44.44
C LYS A 23 -3.20 -21.10 43.91
N ALA A 24 -2.44 -20.36 44.73
CA ALA A 24 -1.75 -19.14 44.30
C ALA A 24 -0.70 -19.40 43.20
N ARG A 25 0.06 -20.50 43.31
CA ARG A 25 1.05 -20.90 42.29
C ARG A 25 0.39 -21.29 40.97
N GLN A 26 -0.70 -22.07 41.03
CA GLN A 26 -1.49 -22.45 39.86
C GLN A 26 -2.08 -21.23 39.17
N TYR A 27 -2.71 -20.32 39.93
CA TYR A 27 -3.26 -19.07 39.41
C TYR A 27 -2.18 -18.22 38.73
N ARG A 28 -0.98 -18.11 39.33
CA ARG A 28 0.15 -17.40 38.69
C ARG A 28 0.54 -18.04 37.36
N GLN A 29 0.61 -19.37 37.31
CA GLN A 29 0.96 -20.10 36.09
C GLN A 29 -0.09 -19.93 35.00
N GLU A 30 -1.38 -19.99 35.36
CA GLU A 30 -2.50 -19.74 34.45
C GLU A 30 -2.47 -18.30 33.92
N LYS A 31 -2.25 -17.30 34.78
CA LYS A 31 -2.13 -15.90 34.35
C LYS A 31 -0.97 -15.68 33.38
N LEU A 32 0.18 -16.33 33.61
CA LEU A 32 1.31 -16.26 32.69
C LEU A 32 1.00 -16.92 31.34
N LYS A 33 0.26 -18.04 31.32
CA LYS A 33 -0.19 -18.67 30.06
C LYS A 33 -1.21 -17.81 29.35
N GLN A 34 -2.18 -17.27 30.08
CA GLN A 34 -3.21 -16.37 29.55
C GLN A 34 -2.57 -15.14 28.89
N ALA A 35 -1.65 -14.46 29.58
CA ALA A 35 -0.96 -13.29 29.02
C ALA A 35 -0.21 -13.60 27.70
N LYS A 36 0.41 -14.78 27.59
CA LYS A 36 1.06 -15.21 26.34
C LYS A 36 0.05 -15.48 25.22
N SER A 37 -1.07 -16.12 25.55
CA SER A 37 -2.15 -16.40 24.60
C SER A 37 -2.77 -15.10 24.10
N ASP A 38 -3.09 -14.18 25.01
CA ASP A 38 -3.70 -12.89 24.69
C ASP A 38 -2.78 -12.06 23.80
N ALA A 39 -1.48 -11.99 24.13
CA ALA A 39 -0.49 -11.33 23.27
C ALA A 39 -0.40 -11.95 21.87
N ALA A 40 -0.43 -13.29 21.77
CA ALA A 40 -0.43 -13.97 20.48
C ALA A 40 -1.69 -13.66 19.67
N THR A 41 -2.86 -13.58 20.32
CA THR A 41 -4.12 -13.21 19.64
C THR A 41 -4.09 -11.77 19.14
N GLU A 42 -3.55 -10.84 19.93
CA GLU A 42 -3.45 -9.43 19.54
C GLU A 42 -2.46 -9.22 18.39
N ILE A 43 -1.32 -9.91 18.41
CA ILE A 43 -0.35 -9.91 17.30
C ILE A 43 -0.99 -10.44 16.02
N ASN A 44 -1.74 -11.54 16.10
CA ASN A 44 -2.41 -12.12 14.93
C ASN A 44 -3.49 -11.19 14.37
N ALA A 45 -4.28 -10.55 15.25
CA ALA A 45 -5.27 -9.56 14.84
C ALA A 45 -4.61 -8.34 14.17
N TYR A 46 -3.49 -7.85 14.71
CA TYR A 46 -2.73 -6.75 14.11
C TYR A 46 -2.15 -7.15 12.75
N LYS A 47 -1.59 -8.36 12.63
CA LYS A 47 -1.08 -8.89 11.37
C LYS A 47 -2.19 -8.96 10.31
N GLN A 48 -3.36 -9.49 10.66
CA GLN A 48 -4.50 -9.58 9.74
C GLN A 48 -4.97 -8.19 9.29
N LYS A 49 -5.05 -7.21 10.20
CA LYS A 49 -5.38 -5.82 9.82
C LYS A 49 -4.37 -5.25 8.85
N LYS A 50 -3.07 -5.43 9.11
CA LYS A 50 -2.02 -4.95 8.20
C LYS A 50 -2.03 -5.64 6.84
N GLU A 51 -2.32 -6.94 6.81
CA GLU A 51 -2.44 -7.69 5.57
C GLU A 51 -3.66 -7.26 4.76
N GLN A 52 -4.79 -6.94 5.41
CA GLN A 52 -5.95 -6.33 4.77
C GLN A 52 -5.62 -4.94 4.20
N GLU A 53 -5.00 -4.06 4.98
CA GLU A 53 -4.56 -2.74 4.50
C GLU A 53 -3.62 -2.85 3.29
N LEU A 54 -2.69 -3.80 3.32
CA LEU A 54 -1.75 -4.05 2.25
C LEU A 54 -2.49 -4.53 0.99
N LYS A 55 -3.42 -5.48 1.13
CA LYS A 55 -4.22 -5.99 0.02
C LYS A 55 -5.15 -4.92 -0.57
N ASP A 56 -5.74 -4.06 0.26
CA ASP A 56 -6.54 -2.92 -0.19
C ASP A 56 -5.68 -1.89 -0.93
N PHE A 57 -4.44 -1.67 -0.48
CA PHE A 57 -3.49 -0.81 -1.17
C PHE A 57 -3.07 -1.42 -2.51
N GLU A 58 -2.74 -2.72 -2.54
CA GLU A 58 -2.39 -3.45 -3.75
C GLU A 58 -3.52 -3.43 -4.78
N THR A 59 -4.77 -3.67 -4.38
CA THR A 59 -5.91 -3.63 -5.30
C THR A 59 -6.16 -2.24 -5.85
N LYS A 60 -6.08 -1.20 -5.02
CA LYS A 60 -6.18 0.21 -5.47
C LYS A 60 -5.05 0.59 -6.42
N ASN A 61 -3.82 0.14 -6.13
CA ASN A 61 -2.66 0.49 -6.92
C ASN A 61 -2.57 -0.34 -8.22
N ALA A 62 -2.97 -1.61 -8.20
CA ALA A 62 -3.09 -2.46 -9.38
C ALA A 62 -4.18 -1.93 -10.34
N GLY A 63 -5.28 -1.39 -9.81
CA GLY A 63 -6.28 -0.68 -10.61
C GLY A 63 -5.80 0.68 -11.15
N GLY A 64 -4.75 1.26 -10.55
CA GLY A 64 -4.19 2.55 -10.94
C GLY A 64 -3.56 2.56 -12.33
N VAL A 65 -2.89 1.48 -12.73
CA VAL A 65 -2.19 1.43 -14.03
C VAL A 65 -3.16 1.54 -15.20
N GLY A 66 -4.26 0.77 -15.19
CA GLY A 66 -5.25 0.83 -16.26
C GLY A 66 -6.05 2.14 -16.30
N GLY A 67 -6.24 2.80 -15.15
CA GLY A 67 -6.84 4.14 -15.10
C GLY A 67 -5.92 5.21 -15.68
N LEU A 68 -4.63 5.18 -15.29
CA LEU A 68 -3.61 6.09 -15.81
C LEU A 68 -3.39 5.91 -17.33
N GLU A 69 -3.44 4.67 -17.82
CA GLU A 69 -3.31 4.37 -19.24
C GLU A 69 -4.50 4.94 -20.04
N LYS A 70 -5.74 4.74 -19.57
CA LYS A 70 -6.93 5.34 -20.21
C LYS A 70 -6.92 6.86 -20.19
N ASP A 71 -6.48 7.47 -19.09
CA ASP A 71 -6.37 8.92 -18.99
C ASP A 71 -5.29 9.47 -19.93
N ALA A 72 -4.16 8.75 -20.06
CA ALA A 72 -3.10 9.11 -21.00
C ALA A 72 -3.57 8.95 -22.45
N GLU A 73 -4.21 7.84 -22.79
CA GLU A 73 -4.81 7.61 -24.11
C GLU A 73 -5.82 8.72 -24.45
N GLY A 74 -6.70 9.09 -23.52
CA GLY A 74 -7.67 10.16 -23.71
C GLY A 74 -7.00 11.50 -24.04
N LYS A 75 -5.95 11.88 -23.31
CA LYS A 75 -5.19 13.11 -23.59
C LYS A 75 -4.50 13.07 -24.95
N VAL A 76 -3.82 11.96 -25.27
CA VAL A 76 -3.14 11.78 -26.56
C VAL A 76 -4.15 11.84 -27.71
N GLN A 77 -5.34 11.26 -27.55
CA GLN A 77 -6.39 11.31 -28.57
C GLN A 77 -6.85 12.75 -28.85
N VAL A 78 -6.99 13.57 -27.81
CA VAL A 78 -7.34 14.99 -27.92
C VAL A 78 -6.22 15.76 -28.63
N GLU A 79 -4.97 15.57 -28.22
CA GLU A 79 -3.82 16.22 -28.86
C GLU A 79 -3.68 15.84 -30.34
N ILE A 80 -3.90 14.56 -30.69
CA ILE A 80 -3.90 14.11 -32.09
C ILE A 80 -4.98 14.83 -32.90
N GLN A 81 -6.18 15.00 -32.33
CA GLN A 81 -7.26 15.71 -33.02
C GLN A 81 -6.92 17.19 -33.23
N GLU A 82 -6.30 17.84 -32.25
CA GLU A 82 -5.83 19.22 -32.37
C GLU A 82 -4.73 19.36 -33.43
N ILE A 83 -3.73 18.47 -33.42
CA ILE A 83 -2.65 18.44 -34.43
C ILE A 83 -3.23 18.25 -35.83
N GLN A 84 -4.18 17.33 -36.00
CA GLN A 84 -4.83 17.10 -37.29
C GLN A 84 -5.62 18.32 -37.77
N LYS A 85 -6.30 19.03 -36.85
CA LYS A 85 -7.04 20.24 -37.17
C LYS A 85 -6.09 21.36 -37.63
N ILE A 86 -5.04 21.64 -36.84
CA ILE A 86 -4.01 22.63 -37.18
C ILE A 86 -3.35 22.29 -38.52
N GLY A 87 -3.05 21.01 -38.74
CA GLY A 87 -2.47 20.51 -39.99
C GLY A 87 -3.40 20.76 -41.18
N LYS A 88 -4.70 20.48 -41.05
CA LYS A 88 -5.70 20.75 -42.11
C LYS A 88 -5.84 22.24 -42.41
N ASP A 89 -5.88 23.07 -41.37
CA ASP A 89 -6.07 24.51 -41.49
C ASP A 89 -4.87 25.15 -42.22
N LYS A 90 -3.64 24.82 -41.82
CA LYS A 90 -2.41 25.38 -42.40
C LYS A 90 -1.96 24.70 -43.69
N LYS A 91 -2.55 23.55 -44.07
CA LYS A 91 -2.14 22.78 -45.26
C LYS A 91 -2.14 23.62 -46.53
N LYS A 92 -3.19 24.42 -46.73
CA LYS A 92 -3.35 25.22 -47.96
C LYS A 92 -2.27 26.29 -48.07
N ASP A 93 -1.97 26.96 -46.96
CA ASP A 93 -0.96 28.02 -46.91
C ASP A 93 0.45 27.47 -47.15
N VAL A 94 0.78 26.34 -46.53
CA VAL A 94 2.08 25.68 -46.72
C VAL A 94 2.24 25.18 -48.16
N VAL A 95 1.20 24.56 -48.75
CA VAL A 95 1.25 24.11 -50.14
C VAL A 95 1.45 25.30 -51.08
N LYS A 96 0.75 26.41 -50.86
CA LYS A 96 0.93 27.62 -51.66
C LYS A 96 2.35 28.17 -51.56
N LEU A 97 2.90 28.28 -50.34
CA LEU A 97 4.25 28.77 -50.12
C LEU A 97 5.32 27.87 -50.77
N LEU A 98 5.16 26.55 -50.70
CA LEU A 98 6.07 25.60 -51.35
C LEU A 98 5.98 25.69 -52.88
N VAL A 99 4.78 25.80 -53.45
CA VAL A 99 4.60 25.95 -54.91
C VAL A 99 5.19 27.27 -55.38
N ASP A 100 4.89 28.37 -54.69
CA ASP A 100 5.42 29.70 -55.03
C ASP A 100 6.96 29.68 -54.98
N ALA A 101 7.57 29.15 -53.91
CA ALA A 101 9.02 29.05 -53.77
C ALA A 101 9.70 28.21 -54.87
N VAL A 102 9.06 27.15 -55.35
CA VAL A 102 9.58 26.29 -56.43
C VAL A 102 9.41 26.96 -57.80
N MET A 103 8.32 27.71 -58.01
CA MET A 103 8.02 28.34 -59.30
C MET A 103 8.67 29.70 -59.49
N THR A 104 9.17 30.35 -58.43
CA THR A 104 9.94 31.61 -58.52
C THR A 104 11.44 31.34 -58.58
N PRO A 105 12.09 31.43 -59.76
CA PRO A 105 13.53 31.31 -59.85
C PRO A 105 14.19 32.54 -59.20
N VAL A 106 14.96 32.31 -58.13
CA VAL A 106 15.82 33.33 -57.54
C VAL A 106 17.20 33.19 -58.21
N ALA A 107 17.49 34.09 -59.14
CA ALA A 107 18.80 34.16 -59.77
C ALA A 107 19.75 34.91 -58.84
N GLU A 108 20.48 34.17 -58.00
CA GLU A 108 21.61 34.71 -57.25
C GLU A 108 22.91 34.35 -57.95
N VAL A 109 23.76 35.36 -58.10
CA VAL A 109 25.12 35.18 -58.58
C VAL A 109 25.91 34.46 -57.49
N HIS A 110 26.55 33.34 -57.84
CA HIS A 110 27.34 32.57 -56.88
C HIS A 110 28.39 33.47 -56.22
N VAL A 111 28.58 33.35 -54.90
CA VAL A 111 29.47 34.21 -54.08
C VAL A 111 30.92 34.31 -54.57
N ASN A 112 31.35 33.38 -55.42
CA ASN A 112 32.69 33.36 -56.03
C ASN A 112 32.70 33.71 -57.53
N ALA A 113 31.60 34.26 -58.07
CA ALA A 113 31.58 34.74 -59.44
C ALA A 113 32.36 36.06 -59.53
N ALA A 114 33.65 35.93 -59.77
CA ALA A 114 34.52 36.96 -60.33
C ALA A 114 34.59 36.78 -61.85
#